data_AF-A0A9X6B5N5-F1
#
_entry.id   AF-A0A9X6B5N5-F1
#
_cell.length_a   1.000
_cell.length_b   1.000
_cell.length_c   1.000
_cell.angle_alpha   90.00
_cell.angle_beta   90.00
_cell.angle_gamma   90.00
#
_symmetry.space_group_name_H-M   'P 1'
#
loop_
_entity.id
_entity.type
_entity.pdbx_description
1 polymer ?
#
loop_
_entity_poly.entity_id
_entity_poly.type
_entity_poly.pdbx_seq_one_letter_code
_entity_poly.pdbx_strand_id
1 'polypeptide(L)'
;MFKLMKLEWKKHQLSSYFKSVAICIIAIFAAVSLMAWGMKAEGDVLFFDFTQNMALVNIFIRITFIIFSSVILSRLVIDEYKNKTIQLSFMYPLQRKMLMSAKLTIVFCFCFVSTIIATFIISLLVYFVSPMMGLIETPATIGEIIAMVPGTIISAFMISGISLIPLFFGMRKKSTPTTITSAVIIGLLISGNYGPGNGQVSMFDFIAIPIVLCLLGIFISYLSFRKIDKIDVA
;
A
#
# COMPACT_ATOMS: atom_id res chain seq x y z
N MET A 1 -0.94 18.20 -16.59
CA MET A 1 -0.65 17.23 -15.51
C MET A 1 0.19 16.05 -15.97
N PHE A 2 -0.23 15.25 -16.96
CA PHE A 2 0.51 14.06 -17.41
C PHE A 2 1.97 14.32 -17.84
N LYS A 3 2.25 15.45 -18.50
CA LYS A 3 3.63 15.83 -18.87
C LYS A 3 4.52 16.09 -17.65
N LEU A 4 3.97 16.69 -16.59
CA LEU A 4 4.67 16.88 -15.30
C LEU A 4 4.87 15.54 -14.60
N MET A 5 3.85 14.67 -14.59
CA MET A 5 3.99 13.34 -13.98
C MET A 5 5.08 12.51 -14.67
N LYS A 6 5.16 12.56 -16.01
CA LYS A 6 6.21 11.88 -16.78
C LYS A 6 7.62 12.41 -16.48
N LEU A 7 7.74 13.72 -16.27
CA LEU A 7 9.02 14.36 -15.90
C LEU A 7 9.47 13.94 -14.50
N GLU A 8 8.56 13.98 -13.52
CA GLU A 8 8.82 13.51 -12.14
C GLU A 8 9.17 12.01 -12.10
N TRP A 9 8.48 11.20 -12.90
CA TRP A 9 8.75 9.76 -13.04
C TRP A 9 10.18 9.48 -13.50
N LYS A 10 10.66 10.24 -14.51
CA LYS A 10 12.02 10.09 -15.05
C LYS A 10 13.07 10.68 -14.10
N LYS A 11 12.76 11.79 -13.43
CA LYS A 11 13.65 12.49 -12.50
C LYS A 11 13.99 11.65 -11.28
N HIS A 12 13.00 10.98 -10.69
CA HIS A 12 13.18 10.16 -9.49
C HIS A 12 13.45 8.68 -9.76
N GLN A 13 13.68 8.30 -11.03
CA GLN A 13 13.93 6.91 -11.45
C GLN A 13 12.95 5.91 -10.82
N LEU A 14 11.65 6.24 -10.88
CA LEU A 14 10.60 5.39 -10.32
C LEU A 14 10.59 3.97 -10.92
N SER A 15 11.22 3.79 -12.09
CA SER A 15 11.46 2.49 -12.72
C SER A 15 12.32 1.53 -11.88
N SER A 16 13.22 2.03 -11.04
CA SER A 16 14.07 1.18 -10.18
C SER A 16 13.25 0.48 -9.09
N TYR A 17 12.13 1.08 -8.68
CA TYR A 17 11.26 0.53 -7.64
C TYR A 17 10.45 -0.68 -8.10
N PHE A 18 10.33 -0.95 -9.41
CA PHE A 18 9.70 -2.19 -9.86
C PHE A 18 10.49 -3.43 -9.44
N LYS A 19 11.82 -3.33 -9.33
CA LYS A 19 12.65 -4.44 -8.85
C LYS A 19 12.35 -4.74 -7.38
N SER A 20 12.24 -3.70 -6.54
CA SER A 20 11.91 -3.90 -5.14
C SER A 20 10.46 -4.36 -4.95
N VAL A 21 9.51 -3.88 -5.75
CA VAL A 21 8.13 -4.42 -5.75
C VAL A 21 8.11 -5.91 -6.08
N ALA A 22 8.83 -6.35 -7.12
CA ALA A 22 8.91 -7.75 -7.49
C ALA A 22 9.51 -8.62 -6.36
N ILE A 23 10.57 -8.14 -5.71
CA ILE A 23 11.18 -8.81 -4.55
C ILE A 23 10.16 -8.90 -3.40
N CYS A 24 9.40 -7.83 -3.11
CA CYS A 24 8.36 -7.85 -2.08
C CYS A 24 7.26 -8.89 -2.38
N ILE A 25 6.82 -9.01 -3.63
CA ILE A 25 5.80 -9.98 -4.03
C ILE A 25 6.29 -11.41 -3.78
N ILE A 26 7.52 -11.71 -4.20
CA ILE A 26 8.15 -13.03 -3.98
C ILE A 26 8.32 -13.30 -2.48
N ALA A 27 8.75 -12.31 -1.71
CA ALA A 27 8.93 -12.44 -0.26
C ALA A 27 7.61 -12.68 0.48
N ILE A 28 6.53 -11.99 0.11
CA ILE A 28 5.19 -12.23 0.69
C ILE A 28 4.74 -13.65 0.37
N PHE A 29 4.89 -14.08 -0.89
CA PHE A 29 4.53 -15.44 -1.30
C PHE A 29 5.31 -16.50 -0.53
N ALA A 30 6.63 -16.32 -0.39
CA ALA A 30 7.50 -17.22 0.37
C ALA A 30 7.15 -17.24 1.87
N ALA A 31 6.85 -16.09 2.47
CA ALA A 31 6.46 -16.01 3.88
C ALA A 31 5.16 -16.77 4.16
N VAL A 32 4.15 -16.58 3.30
CA VAL A 32 2.85 -17.26 3.44
C VAL A 32 2.97 -18.76 3.18
N SER A 33 3.75 -19.18 2.18
CA SER A 33 3.94 -20.60 1.89
C SER A 33 4.72 -21.33 3.00
N LEU A 34 5.72 -20.68 3.61
CA LEU A 34 6.41 -21.21 4.79
C LEU A 34 5.48 -21.34 5.99
N MET A 35 4.61 -20.35 6.24
CA MET A 35 3.58 -20.45 7.29
C MET A 35 2.63 -21.62 7.02
N ALA A 36 2.13 -21.76 5.80
CA ALA A 36 1.25 -22.86 5.42
C ALA A 36 1.92 -24.24 5.60
N TRP A 37 3.22 -24.35 5.29
CA TRP A 37 3.97 -25.58 5.50
C TRP A 37 4.21 -25.88 6.98
N GLY A 38 4.60 -24.88 7.78
CA GLY A 38 4.80 -25.04 9.23
C GLY A 38 3.54 -25.58 9.93
N MET A 39 2.37 -25.10 9.51
CA MET A 39 1.10 -25.53 10.10
C MET A 39 0.65 -26.92 9.65
N LYS A 40 1.00 -27.34 8.42
CA LYS A 40 0.83 -28.74 7.99
C LYS A 40 1.60 -29.71 8.90
N ALA A 41 2.76 -29.30 9.41
CA ALA A 41 3.60 -30.14 10.26
C ALA A 41 3.06 -30.31 11.69
N GLU A 42 2.29 -29.34 12.19
CA GLU A 42 1.65 -29.38 13.52
C GLU A 42 0.27 -30.05 13.51
N GLY A 43 -0.30 -30.35 12.33
CA GLY A 43 -1.59 -31.03 12.19
C GLY A 43 -2.81 -30.12 12.45
N ASP A 44 -2.60 -28.81 12.59
CA ASP A 44 -3.67 -27.85 12.81
C ASP A 44 -4.41 -27.56 11.50
N VAL A 45 -5.71 -27.86 11.48
CA VAL A 45 -6.61 -27.80 10.32
C VAL A 45 -6.97 -26.36 9.90
N LEU A 46 -6.32 -25.35 10.48
CA LEU A 46 -6.80 -23.97 10.53
C LEU A 46 -6.49 -23.14 9.26
N PHE A 47 -5.74 -23.64 8.28
CA PHE A 47 -5.44 -22.90 7.03
C PHE A 47 -5.62 -23.70 5.73
N PHE A 48 -6.38 -24.79 5.78
CA PHE A 48 -6.67 -25.60 4.60
C PHE A 48 -7.70 -24.95 3.64
N ASP A 49 -8.36 -23.88 4.07
CA ASP A 49 -9.33 -23.13 3.27
C ASP A 49 -8.64 -22.02 2.45
N PHE A 50 -8.86 -22.05 1.12
CA PHE A 50 -8.36 -21.05 0.18
C PHE A 50 -8.71 -19.62 0.59
N THR A 51 -9.90 -19.43 1.18
CA THR A 51 -10.40 -18.13 1.62
C THR A 51 -9.54 -17.53 2.73
N GLN A 52 -9.14 -18.35 3.70
CA GLN A 52 -8.36 -17.89 4.86
C GLN A 52 -6.89 -17.63 4.49
N ASN A 53 -6.33 -18.45 3.62
CA ASN A 53 -4.99 -18.22 3.09
C ASN A 53 -4.94 -16.91 2.27
N MET A 54 -5.94 -16.67 1.42
CA MET A 54 -6.03 -15.45 0.64
C MET A 54 -6.25 -14.20 1.52
N ALA A 55 -7.00 -14.32 2.62
CA ALA A 55 -7.16 -13.22 3.57
C ALA A 55 -5.83 -12.84 4.25
N LEU A 56 -5.03 -13.83 4.68
CA LEU A 56 -3.68 -13.62 5.20
C LEU A 56 -2.76 -12.93 4.19
N VAL A 57 -2.73 -13.44 2.95
CA VAL A 57 -1.97 -12.82 1.86
C VAL A 57 -2.34 -11.35 1.70
N ASN A 58 -3.64 -11.05 1.68
CA ASN A 58 -4.11 -9.67 1.51
C ASN A 58 -3.69 -8.76 2.68
N ILE A 59 -3.53 -9.28 3.90
CA ILE A 59 -3.01 -8.52 5.05
C ILE A 59 -1.54 -8.15 4.82
N PHE A 60 -0.70 -9.10 4.40
CA PHE A 60 0.71 -8.84 4.12
C PHE A 60 0.89 -7.85 2.95
N ILE A 61 0.10 -8.00 1.88
CA ILE A 61 0.04 -7.07 0.76
C ILE A 61 -0.27 -5.66 1.28
N ARG A 62 -1.36 -5.51 2.04
CA ARG A 62 -1.80 -4.23 2.63
C ARG A 62 -0.69 -3.52 3.38
N ILE A 63 -0.08 -4.20 4.36
CA ILE A 63 0.97 -3.62 5.21
C ILE A 63 2.18 -3.21 4.36
N THR A 64 2.64 -4.10 3.49
CA THR A 64 3.85 -3.89 2.68
C THR A 64 3.68 -2.71 1.73
N PHE A 65 2.54 -2.61 1.02
CA PHE A 65 2.32 -1.52 0.07
C PHE A 65 2.05 -0.17 0.73
N ILE A 66 1.46 -0.13 1.93
CA ILE A 66 1.36 1.11 2.73
C ILE A 66 2.76 1.62 3.09
N ILE A 67 3.64 0.74 3.58
CA ILE A 67 5.02 1.09 3.92
C ILE A 67 5.79 1.55 2.68
N PHE A 68 5.66 0.80 1.57
CA PHE A 68 6.36 1.12 0.33
C PHE A 68 5.91 2.46 -0.27
N SER A 69 4.60 2.72 -0.27
CA SER A 69 4.03 4.01 -0.65
C SER A 69 4.58 5.14 0.21
N SER A 70 4.69 4.93 1.53
CA SER A 70 5.30 5.89 2.44
C SER A 70 6.79 6.16 2.16
N VAL A 71 7.56 5.15 1.74
CA VAL A 71 8.96 5.34 1.34
C VAL A 71 9.05 6.21 0.10
N ILE A 72 8.24 5.94 -0.93
CA ILE A 72 8.19 6.76 -2.15
C ILE A 72 7.75 8.19 -1.81
N LEU A 73 6.73 8.34 -0.98
CA LEU A 73 6.24 9.63 -0.52
C LEU A 73 7.31 10.43 0.22
N SER A 74 8.10 9.77 1.06
CA SER A 74 9.20 10.40 1.78
C SER A 74 10.29 10.92 0.84
N ARG A 75 10.62 10.17 -0.22
CA ARG A 75 11.63 10.58 -1.21
C ARG A 75 11.14 11.65 -2.18
N LEU A 76 9.88 11.58 -2.61
CA LEU A 76 9.32 12.53 -3.59
C LEU A 76 8.93 13.87 -2.96
N VAL A 77 8.46 13.84 -1.71
CA VAL A 77 7.92 15.01 -1.03
C VAL A 77 8.89 15.44 0.06
N ILE A 78 9.14 14.59 1.05
CA ILE A 78 9.77 15.01 2.32
C ILE A 78 11.24 15.33 2.17
N ASP A 79 11.98 14.61 1.32
CA ASP A 79 13.39 14.90 1.05
C ASP A 79 13.57 16.29 0.40
N GLU A 80 12.63 16.73 -0.43
CA GLU A 80 12.66 18.10 -0.97
C GLU A 80 12.38 19.15 0.12
N TYR A 81 11.42 18.88 1.03
CA TYR A 81 11.14 19.75 2.18
C TYR A 81 12.30 19.84 3.17
N LYS A 82 13.03 18.73 3.36
CA LYS A 82 14.19 18.65 4.25
C LYS A 82 15.39 19.39 3.68
N ASN A 83 15.68 19.20 2.39
CA ASN A 83 16.88 19.74 1.74
C ASN A 83 16.72 21.19 1.23
N LYS A 84 15.57 21.84 1.50
CA LYS A 84 15.21 23.19 1.00
C LYS A 84 15.28 23.34 -0.53
N THR A 85 15.44 22.26 -1.29
CA THR A 85 15.41 22.24 -2.76
C THR A 85 14.04 22.61 -3.32
N ILE A 86 13.01 22.69 -2.48
CA ILE A 86 11.74 23.34 -2.85
C ILE A 86 11.99 24.77 -3.32
N GLN A 87 13.03 25.47 -2.83
CA GLN A 87 13.42 26.80 -3.34
C GLN A 87 13.81 26.82 -4.81
N LEU A 88 14.39 25.74 -5.33
CA LEU A 88 14.66 25.59 -6.76
C LEU A 88 13.38 25.25 -7.54
N SER A 89 12.43 24.51 -6.94
CA SER A 89 11.07 24.37 -7.48
C SER A 89 10.25 25.67 -7.38
N PHE A 90 10.58 26.61 -6.49
CA PHE A 90 9.93 27.93 -6.35
C PHE A 90 10.31 28.93 -7.44
N MET A 91 11.42 28.72 -8.16
CA MET A 91 11.77 29.52 -9.33
C MET A 91 10.93 29.14 -10.58
N TYR A 92 10.17 28.06 -10.50
CA TYR A 92 9.30 27.62 -11.58
C TYR A 92 8.01 28.47 -11.59
N PRO A 93 7.61 29.07 -12.72
CA PRO A 93 6.40 29.91 -12.83
C PRO A 93 5.08 29.10 -12.76
N LEU A 94 5.12 27.84 -12.30
CA LEU A 94 3.97 26.96 -12.19
C LEU A 94 3.31 27.07 -10.81
N GLN A 95 1.97 26.99 -10.78
CA GLN A 95 1.20 27.03 -9.55
C GLN A 95 1.60 25.87 -8.60
N ARG A 96 2.11 26.23 -7.41
CA ARG A 96 2.64 25.31 -6.37
C ARG A 96 1.72 24.12 -6.07
N LYS A 97 0.41 24.38 -6.07
CA LYS A 97 -0.66 23.41 -5.82
C LYS A 97 -0.68 22.28 -6.85
N MET A 98 -0.41 22.60 -8.12
CA MET A 98 -0.42 21.64 -9.22
C MET A 98 0.76 20.66 -9.17
N LEU A 99 1.92 21.12 -8.71
CA LEU A 99 3.13 20.28 -8.63
C LEU A 99 3.00 19.28 -7.48
N MET A 100 2.56 19.75 -6.31
CA MET A 100 2.33 18.87 -5.16
C MET A 100 1.19 17.88 -5.40
N SER A 101 0.10 18.30 -6.07
CA SER A 101 -0.98 17.38 -6.44
C SER A 101 -0.50 16.32 -7.43
N ALA A 102 0.36 16.67 -8.38
CA ALA A 102 0.94 15.71 -9.32
C ALA A 102 1.78 14.64 -8.60
N LYS A 103 2.60 15.04 -7.62
CA LYS A 103 3.41 14.11 -6.82
C LYS A 103 2.56 13.13 -6.02
N LEU A 104 1.52 13.64 -5.35
CA LEU A 104 0.62 12.78 -4.58
C LEU A 104 -0.19 11.84 -5.47
N THR A 105 -0.61 12.31 -6.65
CA THR A 105 -1.27 11.48 -7.63
C THR A 105 -0.36 10.36 -8.15
N ILE A 106 0.94 10.62 -8.33
CA ILE A 106 1.91 9.56 -8.69
C ILE A 106 1.99 8.51 -7.60
N VAL A 107 2.14 8.91 -6.32
CA VAL A 107 2.23 7.97 -5.19
C VAL A 107 0.94 7.14 -5.08
N PHE A 108 -0.21 7.79 -5.17
CA PHE A 108 -1.52 7.14 -5.11
C PHE A 108 -1.69 6.11 -6.24
N CYS A 109 -1.42 6.52 -7.48
CA CYS A 109 -1.52 5.64 -8.66
C CYS A 109 -0.53 4.47 -8.56
N PHE A 110 0.71 4.74 -8.14
CA PHE A 110 1.70 3.71 -7.94
C PHE A 110 1.26 2.68 -6.89
N CYS A 111 0.77 3.13 -5.73
CA CYS A 111 0.27 2.25 -4.67
C CYS A 111 -0.93 1.42 -5.15
N PHE A 112 -1.88 2.04 -5.85
CA PHE A 112 -3.06 1.38 -6.40
C PHE A 112 -2.70 0.29 -7.42
N VAL A 113 -1.91 0.63 -8.44
CA VAL A 113 -1.50 -0.31 -9.50
C VAL A 113 -0.66 -1.45 -8.91
N SER A 114 0.27 -1.14 -8.01
CA SER A 114 1.15 -2.14 -7.39
C SER A 114 0.36 -3.14 -6.52
N THR A 115 -0.64 -2.65 -5.78
CA THR A 115 -1.51 -3.51 -4.95
C THR A 115 -2.35 -4.46 -5.80
N ILE A 116 -2.92 -3.97 -6.92
CA ILE A 116 -3.68 -4.81 -7.86
C ILE A 116 -2.78 -5.88 -8.47
N ILE A 117 -1.61 -5.49 -8.98
CA ILE A 117 -0.66 -6.42 -9.61
C ILE A 117 -0.20 -7.47 -8.60
N ALA A 118 0.13 -7.07 -7.37
CA ALA A 118 0.58 -7.99 -6.35
C ALA A 118 -0.49 -9.01 -5.97
N THR A 119 -1.73 -8.54 -5.79
CA THR A 119 -2.85 -9.43 -5.47
C THR A 119 -3.10 -10.41 -6.61
N PHE A 120 -3.10 -9.94 -7.85
CA PHE A 120 -3.29 -10.80 -9.03
C PHE A 120 -2.16 -11.83 -9.19
N ILE A 121 -0.90 -11.41 -9.06
CA ILE A 121 0.26 -12.32 -9.17
C ILE A 121 0.23 -13.36 -8.06
N ILE A 122 -0.07 -12.97 -6.81
CA ILE A 122 -0.10 -13.92 -5.70
C ILE A 122 -1.28 -14.87 -5.84
N SER A 123 -2.47 -14.40 -6.25
CA SER A 123 -3.61 -15.28 -6.55
C SER A 123 -3.26 -16.32 -7.61
N LEU A 124 -2.54 -15.91 -8.67
CA LEU A 124 -2.10 -16.82 -9.72
C LEU A 124 -1.05 -17.81 -9.21
N LEU A 125 -0.08 -17.37 -8.40
CA LEU A 125 0.91 -18.25 -7.78
C LEU A 125 0.27 -19.27 -6.84
N VAL A 126 -0.69 -18.85 -6.02
CA VAL A 126 -1.44 -19.74 -5.14
C VAL A 126 -2.21 -20.76 -5.98
N TYR A 127 -2.90 -20.36 -7.06
CA TYR A 127 -3.59 -21.28 -7.96
C TYR A 127 -2.66 -22.36 -8.57
N PHE A 128 -1.45 -21.98 -9.01
CA PHE A 128 -0.48 -22.93 -9.59
C PHE A 128 0.15 -23.85 -8.54
N VAL A 129 0.42 -23.34 -7.33
CA VAL A 129 1.18 -24.08 -6.30
C VAL A 129 0.28 -24.94 -5.41
N SER A 130 -1.00 -24.56 -5.24
CA SER A 130 -2.00 -25.33 -4.48
C SER A 130 -2.07 -26.82 -4.89
N PRO A 131 -2.18 -27.17 -6.19
CA PRO A 131 -2.22 -28.57 -6.61
C PRO A 131 -0.88 -29.31 -6.48
N MET A 132 0.27 -28.62 -6.51
CA MET A 132 1.59 -29.26 -6.38
C MET A 132 1.94 -29.65 -4.95
N MET A 133 1.44 -28.94 -3.93
CA MET A 133 1.80 -29.19 -2.52
C MET A 133 0.72 -29.94 -1.71
N GLY A 134 -0.46 -30.19 -2.30
CA GLY A 134 -1.59 -30.83 -1.62
C GLY A 134 -1.95 -30.15 -0.30
N LEU A 135 -1.81 -28.82 -0.25
CA LEU A 135 -1.98 -28.00 0.95
C LEU A 135 -3.42 -27.48 1.13
N ILE A 136 -4.27 -27.62 0.11
CA ILE A 136 -5.62 -27.06 0.05
C ILE A 136 -6.56 -28.16 -0.47
N GLU A 137 -7.59 -28.53 0.29
CA GLU A 137 -8.57 -29.56 -0.09
C GLU A 137 -9.61 -29.04 -1.10
N THR A 138 -9.84 -27.73 -1.14
CA THR A 138 -10.79 -27.08 -2.06
C THR A 138 -10.06 -26.45 -3.25
N PRO A 139 -10.07 -27.06 -4.45
CA PRO A 139 -9.46 -26.46 -5.62
C PRO A 139 -10.06 -25.08 -5.90
N ALA A 140 -9.19 -24.06 -5.93
CA ALA A 140 -9.54 -22.69 -6.29
C ALA A 140 -10.21 -22.69 -7.67
N THR A 141 -11.50 -22.41 -7.71
CA THR A 141 -12.24 -22.39 -8.96
C THR A 141 -12.00 -21.04 -9.66
N ILE A 142 -11.80 -21.04 -10.98
CA ILE A 142 -11.57 -19.81 -11.78
C ILE A 142 -12.67 -18.76 -11.49
N GLY A 143 -13.89 -19.20 -11.17
CA GLY A 143 -15.01 -18.34 -10.75
C GLY A 143 -14.78 -17.55 -9.46
N GLU A 144 -14.06 -18.08 -8.48
CA GLU A 144 -13.77 -17.39 -7.21
C GLU A 144 -12.71 -16.30 -7.40
N ILE A 145 -11.72 -16.55 -8.25
CA ILE A 145 -10.70 -15.56 -8.62
C ILE A 145 -11.36 -14.38 -9.35
N ILE A 146 -12.31 -14.65 -10.26
CA ILE A 146 -13.06 -13.62 -10.98
C ILE A 146 -13.97 -12.83 -10.03
N ALA A 147 -14.65 -13.51 -9.10
CA ALA A 147 -15.50 -12.86 -8.10
C ALA A 147 -14.72 -11.98 -7.10
N MET A 148 -13.41 -12.21 -6.95
CA MET A 148 -12.54 -11.41 -6.09
C MET A 148 -12.06 -10.11 -6.75
N VAL A 149 -12.15 -10.00 -8.09
CA VAL A 149 -11.69 -8.82 -8.85
C VAL A 149 -12.38 -7.51 -8.41
N PRO A 150 -13.72 -7.42 -8.24
CA PRO A 150 -14.36 -6.19 -7.82
C PRO A 150 -13.94 -5.76 -6.41
N GLY A 151 -13.85 -6.72 -5.48
CA GLY A 151 -13.45 -6.47 -4.10
C GLY A 151 -11.99 -5.98 -4.00
N THR A 152 -11.09 -6.52 -4.81
CA THR A 152 -9.68 -6.11 -4.84
C THR A 152 -9.47 -4.70 -5.39
N ILE A 153 -10.29 -4.27 -6.35
CA ILE A 153 -10.22 -2.90 -6.87
C ILE A 153 -10.64 -1.91 -5.78
N ILE A 154 -11.73 -2.21 -5.07
CA ILE A 154 -12.24 -1.35 -3.98
C ILE A 154 -11.23 -1.30 -2.83
N SER A 155 -10.69 -2.45 -2.41
CA SER A 155 -9.71 -2.50 -1.33
C SER A 155 -8.40 -1.80 -1.72
N ALA A 156 -7.91 -1.99 -2.95
CA ALA A 156 -6.73 -1.29 -3.46
C ALA A 156 -6.91 0.23 -3.44
N PHE A 157 -8.10 0.73 -3.79
CA PHE A 157 -8.42 2.16 -3.72
C PHE A 157 -8.42 2.68 -2.27
N MET A 158 -8.97 1.91 -1.34
CA MET A 158 -8.95 2.27 0.08
C MET A 158 -7.52 2.31 0.62
N ILE A 159 -6.71 1.30 0.31
CA ILE A 159 -5.30 1.19 0.72
C ILE A 159 -4.49 2.36 0.16
N SER A 160 -4.68 2.71 -1.11
CA SER A 160 -3.96 3.83 -1.72
C SER A 160 -4.33 5.16 -1.04
N GLY A 161 -5.59 5.35 -0.63
CA GLY A 161 -6.01 6.53 0.14
C GLY A 161 -5.40 6.56 1.55
N ILE A 162 -5.42 5.43 2.27
CA ILE A 162 -4.80 5.27 3.59
C ILE A 162 -3.30 5.55 3.54
N SER A 163 -2.63 5.14 2.46
CA SER A 163 -1.18 5.33 2.27
C SER A 163 -0.74 6.80 2.21
N LEU A 164 -1.69 7.74 2.09
CA LEU A 164 -1.44 9.18 2.12
C LEU A 164 -1.42 9.76 3.54
N ILE A 165 -1.95 9.06 4.56
CA ILE A 165 -1.97 9.54 5.95
C ILE A 165 -0.55 9.81 6.52
N PRO A 166 0.45 8.93 6.29
CA PRO A 166 1.83 9.12 6.78
C PRO A 166 2.46 10.47 6.36
N LEU A 167 2.00 11.06 5.26
CA LEU A 167 2.46 12.37 4.79
C LEU A 167 2.28 13.46 5.85
N PHE A 168 1.20 13.43 6.63
CA PHE A 168 0.93 14.42 7.66
C PHE A 168 2.02 14.45 8.74
N PHE A 169 2.35 13.26 9.24
CA PHE A 169 3.37 13.10 10.27
C PHE A 169 4.76 13.42 9.72
N GLY A 170 5.04 12.98 8.50
CA GLY A 170 6.29 13.23 7.79
C GLY A 170 6.58 14.70 7.55
N MET A 171 5.58 15.47 7.09
CA MET A 171 5.74 16.91 6.82
C MET A 171 5.86 17.75 8.10
N ARG A 172 5.16 17.39 9.18
CA ARG A 172 5.23 18.13 10.45
C ARG A 172 6.60 18.03 11.12
N LYS A 173 7.29 16.89 10.97
CA LYS A 173 8.62 16.63 11.53
C LYS A 173 9.76 16.78 10.52
N LYS A 174 9.46 17.03 9.24
CA LYS A 174 10.42 17.07 8.10
C LYS A 174 11.39 15.88 8.10
N SER A 175 10.86 14.68 8.33
CA SER A 175 11.67 13.51 8.65
C SER A 175 11.20 12.25 7.91
N THR A 176 12.11 11.65 7.15
CA THR A 176 11.88 10.38 6.45
C THR A 176 11.56 9.22 7.40
N PRO A 177 12.29 8.96 8.51
CA PRO A 177 11.97 7.85 9.41
C PRO A 177 10.61 8.01 10.06
N THR A 178 10.19 9.23 10.44
CA THR A 178 8.87 9.46 11.05
C THR A 178 7.71 9.10 10.10
N THR A 179 7.91 9.29 8.81
CA THR A 179 6.91 8.96 7.78
C THR A 179 6.76 7.44 7.72
N ILE A 180 7.87 6.73 7.60
CA ILE A 180 7.89 5.27 7.49
C ILE A 180 7.34 4.62 8.76
N THR A 181 7.76 5.07 9.95
CA THR A 181 7.26 4.48 11.21
C THR A 181 5.76 4.72 11.39
N SER A 182 5.24 5.89 11.01
CA SER A 182 3.79 6.14 11.03
C SER A 182 3.03 5.22 10.06
N ALA A 183 3.59 4.92 8.89
CA ALA A 183 3.00 3.99 7.93
C ALA A 183 2.95 2.56 8.46
N VAL A 184 4.01 2.11 9.15
CA VAL A 184 4.03 0.79 9.80
C VAL A 184 2.95 0.70 10.87
N ILE A 185 2.82 1.69 11.75
CA ILE A 185 1.81 1.71 12.81
C ILE A 185 0.39 1.68 12.21
N ILE A 186 0.14 2.50 11.19
CA ILE A 186 -1.17 2.54 10.51
C ILE A 186 -1.47 1.21 9.84
N GLY A 187 -0.50 0.62 9.13
CA GLY A 187 -0.66 -0.68 8.48
C GLY A 187 -0.98 -1.79 9.48
N LEU A 188 -0.27 -1.83 10.61
CA LEU A 188 -0.49 -2.81 11.67
C LEU A 188 -1.84 -2.62 12.39
N LEU A 189 -2.28 -1.37 12.60
CA LEU A 189 -3.58 -1.12 13.25
C LEU A 189 -4.75 -1.55 12.37
N ILE A 190 -4.68 -1.27 11.07
CA ILE A 190 -5.75 -1.57 10.12
C ILE A 190 -5.84 -3.08 9.84
N SER A 191 -4.68 -3.72 9.75
CA SER A 191 -4.57 -5.17 9.57
C SER A 191 -4.49 -5.93 10.89
N GLY A 192 -4.67 -5.26 12.02
CA GLY A 192 -4.61 -5.86 13.34
C GLY A 192 -5.88 -6.66 13.64
N ASN A 193 -5.71 -7.75 14.41
CA ASN A 193 -6.74 -8.72 14.78
C ASN A 193 -7.17 -9.65 13.63
N TYR A 194 -6.23 -10.46 13.14
CA TYR A 194 -6.53 -11.65 12.36
C TYR A 194 -6.05 -12.87 13.14
N GLY A 195 -6.96 -13.71 13.61
CA GLY A 195 -6.66 -14.87 14.43
C GLY A 195 -7.82 -15.87 14.48
N PRO A 196 -7.54 -17.16 14.76
CA PRO A 196 -8.56 -18.21 14.78
C PRO A 196 -9.42 -18.08 16.04
N GLY A 197 -10.62 -17.54 15.87
CA GLY A 197 -11.64 -17.46 16.91
C GLY A 197 -12.87 -16.77 16.33
N ASN A 198 -14.06 -17.29 16.62
CA ASN A 198 -15.38 -16.91 16.06
C ASN A 198 -15.85 -15.46 16.37
N GLY A 199 -14.94 -14.50 16.50
CA GLY A 199 -15.24 -13.09 16.77
C GLY A 199 -14.11 -12.09 16.48
N GLN A 200 -13.00 -12.50 15.85
CA GLN A 200 -11.91 -11.58 15.50
C GLN A 200 -12.06 -11.10 14.05
N VAL A 201 -12.84 -10.03 13.89
CA VAL A 201 -13.01 -9.35 12.61
C VAL A 201 -11.88 -8.32 12.48
N SER A 202 -11.06 -8.43 11.43
CA SER A 202 -10.08 -7.38 11.15
C SER A 202 -10.78 -6.05 10.92
N MET A 203 -10.22 -4.95 11.44
CA MET A 203 -10.85 -3.62 11.31
C MET A 203 -11.07 -3.23 9.84
N PHE A 204 -10.30 -3.80 8.92
CA PHE A 204 -10.46 -3.59 7.49
C PHE A 204 -11.68 -4.31 6.89
N ASP A 205 -12.14 -5.43 7.46
CA ASP A 205 -13.29 -6.15 6.90
C ASP A 205 -14.59 -5.38 7.15
N PHE A 206 -14.62 -4.51 8.17
CA PHE A 206 -15.70 -3.55 8.34
C PHE A 206 -15.54 -2.39 7.36
N ILE A 207 -16.21 -2.48 6.21
CA ILE A 207 -16.09 -1.55 5.06
C ILE A 207 -16.09 -0.06 5.45
N ALA A 208 -16.84 0.34 6.49
CA ALA A 208 -16.92 1.73 6.90
C ALA A 208 -15.59 2.29 7.44
N ILE A 209 -14.77 1.48 8.13
CA ILE A 209 -13.52 1.93 8.73
C ILE A 209 -12.51 2.31 7.63
N PRO A 210 -12.18 1.46 6.65
CA PRO A 210 -11.30 1.84 5.54
C PRO A 210 -11.83 3.01 4.70
N ILE A 211 -13.15 3.15 4.52
CA ILE A 211 -13.74 4.30 3.83
C ILE A 211 -13.41 5.59 4.59
N VAL A 212 -13.66 5.63 5.90
CA VAL A 212 -13.41 6.81 6.72
C VAL A 212 -11.91 7.14 6.73
N LEU A 213 -11.03 6.15 6.89
CA LEU A 213 -9.59 6.40 6.83
C LEU A 213 -9.11 6.84 5.44
N CYS A 214 -9.69 6.32 4.35
CA CYS A 214 -9.38 6.75 2.99
C CYS A 214 -9.78 8.22 2.78
N LEU A 215 -10.99 8.60 3.20
CA LEU A 215 -11.44 9.99 3.15
C LEU A 215 -10.56 10.90 4.00
N LEU A 216 -10.16 10.46 5.20
CA LEU A 216 -9.21 11.18 6.03
C LEU A 216 -7.85 11.33 5.35
N GLY A 217 -7.32 10.29 4.69
CA GLY A 217 -6.07 10.34 3.93
C GLY A 217 -6.10 11.35 2.79
N ILE A 218 -7.19 11.37 2.02
CA ILE A 218 -7.41 12.35 0.95
C ILE A 218 -7.55 13.77 1.53
N PHE A 219 -8.32 13.93 2.60
CA PHE A 219 -8.52 15.20 3.29
C PHE A 219 -7.21 15.75 3.86
N ILE A 220 -6.38 14.89 4.44
CA ILE A 220 -5.05 15.22 4.96
C ILE A 220 -4.11 15.64 3.83
N SER A 221 -4.09 14.92 2.71
CA SER A 221 -3.36 15.33 1.51
C SER A 221 -3.84 16.70 1.03
N TYR A 222 -5.15 16.94 1.06
CA TYR A 222 -5.72 18.23 0.69
C TYR A 222 -5.28 19.37 1.62
N LEU A 223 -5.31 19.15 2.94
CA LEU A 223 -4.84 20.12 3.93
C LEU A 223 -3.34 20.42 3.79
N SER A 224 -2.55 19.45 3.36
CA SER A 224 -1.15 19.68 3.02
C SER A 224 -1.01 20.75 1.93
N PHE A 225 -1.86 20.74 0.89
CA PHE A 225 -1.86 21.78 -0.15
C PHE A 225 -2.19 23.18 0.41
N ARG A 226 -3.15 23.27 1.34
CA ARG A 226 -3.64 24.55 1.85
C ARG A 226 -2.63 25.26 2.76
N LYS A 227 -1.80 24.51 3.48
CA LYS A 227 -0.80 25.09 4.38
C LYS A 227 0.49 25.54 3.69
N ILE A 228 0.78 25.07 2.47
CA ILE A 228 2.01 25.44 1.74
C ILE A 228 2.07 26.95 1.47
N ASP A 229 0.94 27.58 1.14
CA ASP A 229 0.88 29.03 0.92
C ASP A 229 1.14 29.86 2.21
N LYS A 230 1.01 29.27 3.40
CA LYS A 230 1.19 29.98 4.69
C LYS A 230 2.52 29.70 5.38
N ILE A 231 3.21 28.61 5.03
CA ILE A 231 4.46 28.20 5.70
C ILE A 231 5.69 28.89 5.07
N ASP A 232 5.56 29.44 3.86
CA ASP A 232 6.66 30.14 3.14
C ASP A 232 6.73 31.66 3.42
N VAL A 233 6.07 32.19 4.45
CA VAL A 233 6.10 33.64 4.81
C VAL A 233 6.88 33.90 6.12
N ALA A 234 7.67 32.93 6.60
CA ALA A 234 8.48 33.09 7.81
C ALA A 234 9.94 32.67 7.57
#